data_AF-A0AAD7MWP5-F1
#
_entry.id   AF-A0AAD7MWP5-F1
#
_cell.length_a   1.000
_cell.length_b   1.000
_cell.length_c   1.000
_cell.angle_alpha   90.00
_cell.angle_beta   90.00
_cell.angle_gamma   90.00
#
_symmetry.space_group_name_H-M   'P 1'
#
loop_
_entity.id
_entity.type
_entity.pdbx_description
1 polymer ?
#
loop_
_entity_poly.entity_id
_entity_poly.type
_entity_poly.pdbx_seq_one_letter_code
_entity_poly.pdbx_strand_id
1 'polypeptide(L)'
;MVCGNCSKASGAQKCARCKMMTYCNRECQFAHWPAHKIRCKSIPLSPQNLQLQFTVGRGGAPVTFEEDMPAAFPAPDAPRELTSRWVSQLVDTREEAVLARHPDAVCLYCYKPAIKLQTTLSAILTSSPPMVTIDGGIQDPAFPGNRSDVYTVN
;
A
#
# COMPACT_ATOMS: atom_id res chain seq x y z
N MET A 1 -4.17 -8.85 -29.34
CA MET A 1 -3.93 -7.44 -28.94
C MET A 1 -3.15 -6.73 -30.03
N VAL A 2 -3.56 -5.50 -30.39
CA VAL A 2 -2.98 -4.71 -31.49
C VAL A 2 -2.06 -3.62 -30.93
N CYS A 3 -0.94 -3.35 -31.60
CA CYS A 3 0.01 -2.30 -31.23
C CYS A 3 -0.55 -0.90 -31.50
N GLY A 4 -0.49 -0.02 -30.51
CA GLY A 4 -0.95 1.37 -30.64
C GLY A 4 -0.12 2.26 -31.57
N ASN A 5 1.06 1.81 -32.02
CA ASN A 5 1.91 2.57 -32.96
C ASN A 5 1.85 2.03 -34.38
N CYS A 6 2.12 0.72 -34.56
CA CYS A 6 2.26 0.11 -35.88
C CYS A 6 1.07 -0.75 -36.31
N SER A 7 0.01 -0.81 -35.49
CA SER A 7 -1.22 -1.56 -35.76
C SER A 7 -1.05 -3.06 -36.06
N LYS A 8 0.13 -3.61 -35.77
CA LYS A 8 0.41 -5.05 -35.89
C LYS A 8 -0.19 -5.81 -34.71
N ALA A 9 -0.71 -7.00 -34.98
CA ALA A 9 -1.22 -7.92 -33.97
C ALA A 9 -0.05 -8.66 -33.28
N SER A 10 0.63 -7.96 -32.36
CA SER A 10 1.86 -8.47 -31.73
C SER A 10 2.06 -7.97 -30.29
N GLY A 11 1.00 -7.48 -29.64
CA GLY A 11 1.12 -6.81 -28.34
C GLY A 11 1.49 -7.75 -27.18
N ALA A 12 2.66 -7.53 -26.58
CA ALA A 12 3.12 -8.19 -25.34
C ALA A 12 3.33 -7.21 -24.17
N GLN A 13 3.43 -5.91 -24.44
CA GLN A 13 3.72 -4.89 -23.41
C GLN A 13 2.62 -3.84 -23.32
N LYS A 14 1.96 -3.75 -22.17
CA LYS A 14 0.99 -2.68 -21.87
C LYS A 14 1.73 -1.45 -21.35
N CYS A 15 1.18 -0.26 -21.61
CA CYS A 15 1.67 0.97 -20.98
C CYS A 15 1.67 0.82 -19.45
N ALA A 16 2.81 1.00 -18.79
CA ALA A 16 2.93 0.80 -17.35
C ALA A 16 2.01 1.72 -16.51
N ARG A 17 1.76 2.95 -16.98
CA ARG A 17 0.90 3.92 -16.30
C ARG A 17 -0.58 3.60 -16.44
N CYS A 18 -1.10 3.61 -17.68
CA CYS A 18 -2.54 3.51 -17.91
C CYS A 18 -3.04 2.08 -18.16
N LYS A 19 -2.15 1.14 -18.49
CA LYS A 19 -2.46 -0.26 -18.89
C LYS A 19 -3.48 -0.42 -20.03
N MET A 20 -3.96 0.67 -20.65
CA MET A 20 -4.98 0.68 -21.71
C MET A 20 -4.42 0.46 -23.12
N MET A 21 -3.19 0.92 -23.40
CA MET A 21 -2.56 0.77 -24.71
C MET A 21 -1.51 -0.32 -24.69
N THR A 22 -1.44 -1.12 -25.76
CA THR A 22 -0.48 -2.22 -25.91
C THR A 22 0.51 -1.89 -27.03
N TYR A 23 1.76 -2.31 -26.88
CA TYR A 23 2.83 -2.10 -27.85
C TYR A 23 3.58 -3.42 -28.10
N CYS A 24 4.18 -3.52 -29.29
CA CYS A 24 5.08 -4.64 -29.60
C CYS A 24 6.34 -4.59 -28.74
N ASN A 25 6.88 -3.38 -28.56
CA ASN A 25 8.15 -3.11 -27.90
C ASN A 25 8.21 -1.65 -27.39
N ARG A 26 9.29 -1.34 -26.66
CA ARG A 26 9.56 -0.01 -26.10
C ARG A 26 9.68 1.06 -27.20
N GLU A 27 10.27 0.75 -28.35
CA GLU A 27 10.40 1.71 -29.47
C GLU A 27 9.04 2.19 -29.97
N CYS A 28 8.09 1.28 -30.16
CA CYS A 28 6.72 1.61 -30.55
C CYS A 28 6.03 2.48 -29.51
N GLN A 29 6.27 2.24 -28.23
CA GLN A 29 5.73 3.09 -27.16
C GLN A 29 6.31 4.51 -27.22
N PHE A 30 7.63 4.64 -27.40
CA PHE A 30 8.30 5.95 -27.48
C PHE A 30 7.86 6.73 -28.73
N ALA A 31 7.76 6.07 -29.88
CA ALA A 31 7.29 6.69 -31.12
C ALA A 31 5.84 7.20 -30.99
N HIS A 32 4.96 6.44 -30.33
CA HIS A 32 3.57 6.84 -30.12
C HIS A 32 3.38 7.79 -28.92
N TRP A 33 4.40 8.00 -28.07
CA TRP A 33 4.30 8.78 -26.84
C TRP A 33 3.76 10.21 -27.02
N PRO A 34 4.17 11.00 -28.05
CA PRO A 34 3.66 12.36 -28.23
C PRO A 34 2.13 12.44 -28.36
N ALA A 35 1.52 11.47 -29.05
CA ALA A 35 0.07 11.35 -29.18
C ALA A 35 -0.56 10.70 -27.94
N HIS A 36 0.06 9.63 -27.43
CA HIS A 36 -0.46 8.88 -26.29
C HIS A 36 -0.48 9.69 -25.00
N LYS A 37 0.52 10.53 -24.72
CA LYS A 37 0.72 11.20 -23.41
C LYS A 37 -0.49 12.01 -22.96
N ILE A 38 -1.22 12.63 -23.90
CA ILE A 38 -2.38 13.48 -23.60
C ILE A 38 -3.48 12.61 -22.98
N ARG A 39 -3.84 11.52 -23.69
CA ARG A 39 -4.83 10.55 -23.21
C ARG A 39 -4.33 9.73 -22.01
N CYS A 40 -3.03 9.43 -21.97
CA CYS A 40 -2.40 8.68 -20.87
C CYS A 40 -2.48 9.45 -19.53
N LYS A 41 -2.39 10.79 -19.58
CA LYS A 41 -2.52 11.65 -18.41
C LYS A 41 -3.97 11.91 -18.00
N SER A 42 -4.91 11.90 -18.95
CA SER A 42 -6.33 12.12 -18.67
C SER A 42 -7.03 10.90 -18.07
N ILE A 43 -6.42 9.72 -18.17
CA ILE A 43 -6.92 8.52 -17.49
C ILE A 43 -6.57 8.68 -16.02
N PRO A 44 -7.58 8.83 -15.12
CA PRO A 44 -7.31 8.80 -13.70
C PRO A 44 -6.62 7.47 -13.40
N LEU A 45 -5.52 7.53 -12.66
CA LEU A 45 -5.01 6.31 -12.06
C LEU A 45 -6.18 5.75 -11.26
N SER A 46 -6.55 4.49 -11.53
CA SER A 46 -7.57 3.80 -10.73
C SER A 46 -7.32 4.13 -9.26
N PRO A 47 -8.35 4.43 -8.44
CA PRO A 47 -8.17 4.34 -7.01
C PRO A 47 -7.49 3.00 -6.77
N GLN A 48 -6.31 3.07 -6.18
CA GLN A 48 -5.63 1.85 -5.83
C GLN A 48 -6.38 1.38 -4.60
N ASN A 49 -7.14 0.30 -4.75
CA ASN A 49 -7.64 -0.43 -3.60
C ASN A 49 -6.41 -0.71 -2.73
N LEU A 50 -6.39 -0.18 -1.52
CA LEU A 50 -5.33 -0.34 -0.55
C LEU A 50 -5.79 -1.42 0.40
N GLN A 51 -5.00 -2.49 0.51
CA GLN A 51 -5.26 -3.51 1.52
C GLN A 51 -4.39 -3.24 2.74
N LEU A 52 -5.02 -3.00 3.89
CA LEU A 52 -4.34 -2.94 5.18
C LEU A 52 -4.54 -4.26 5.91
N GLN A 53 -3.44 -4.90 6.30
CA GLN A 53 -3.45 -6.19 6.97
C GLN A 53 -2.85 -6.04 8.37
N PHE A 54 -3.67 -6.28 9.39
CA PHE A 54 -3.29 -6.17 10.79
C PHE A 54 -3.17 -7.53 11.43
N THR A 55 -2.08 -7.77 12.15
CA THR A 55 -1.89 -9.00 12.92
C THR A 55 -1.87 -8.68 14.41
N VAL A 56 -2.81 -9.25 15.18
CA VAL A 56 -2.90 -9.07 16.63
C VAL A 56 -2.31 -10.28 17.34
N GLY A 57 -1.32 -10.03 18.21
CA GLY A 57 -0.66 -11.09 18.97
C GLY A 57 0.23 -12.01 18.14
N ARG A 58 0.85 -13.01 18.79
CA ARG A 58 1.75 -13.95 18.13
C ARG A 58 0.95 -14.96 17.29
N GLY A 59 1.07 -14.87 15.97
CA GLY A 59 0.44 -15.82 15.04
C GLY A 59 -1.07 -15.66 14.92
N GLY A 60 -1.61 -14.49 15.29
CA GLY A 60 -3.01 -14.17 15.05
C GLY A 60 -3.35 -14.22 13.57
N ALA A 61 -4.60 -14.58 13.26
CA ALA A 61 -5.08 -14.47 11.89
C ALA A 61 -5.10 -12.99 11.47
N PRO A 62 -4.66 -12.66 10.25
CA PRO A 62 -4.65 -11.29 9.80
C PRO A 62 -6.06 -10.75 9.62
N VAL A 63 -6.27 -9.53 10.11
CA VAL A 63 -7.48 -8.73 9.88
C VAL A 63 -7.22 -7.79 8.72
N THR A 64 -7.97 -7.98 7.63
CA THR A 64 -7.80 -7.19 6.40
C THR A 64 -8.88 -6.12 6.28
N PHE A 65 -8.47 -4.93 5.84
CA PHE A 65 -9.36 -3.83 5.44
C PHE A 65 -9.04 -3.43 4.00
N GLU A 66 -10.08 -3.15 3.23
CA GLU A 66 -9.97 -2.65 1.87
C GLU A 66 -10.39 -1.18 1.84
N GLU A 67 -9.50 -0.32 1.38
CA GLU A 67 -9.69 1.13 1.38
C GLU A 67 -9.46 1.69 -0.01
N ASP A 68 -10.28 2.66 -0.40
CA ASP A 68 -10.07 3.37 -1.65
C ASP A 68 -9.05 4.49 -1.42
N MET A 69 -7.87 4.38 -2.03
CA MET A 69 -6.91 5.49 -2.02
C MET A 69 -7.43 6.64 -2.90
N PRO A 70 -7.54 7.87 -2.36
CA PRO A 70 -7.97 9.02 -3.15
C PRO A 70 -7.11 9.21 -4.39
N ALA A 71 -7.76 9.41 -5.54
CA ALA A 71 -7.10 9.56 -6.85
C ALA A 71 -6.08 10.71 -6.92
N ALA A 72 -6.17 11.67 -5.99
CA ALA A 72 -5.23 12.79 -5.87
C ALA A 72 -3.86 12.38 -5.32
N PHE A 73 -3.75 11.30 -4.55
CA PHE A 73 -2.49 10.90 -3.90
C PHE A 73 -1.48 10.15 -4.79
N PRO A 74 -1.86 9.31 -5.75
CA PRO A 74 -0.92 8.74 -6.71
C PRO A 74 -0.56 9.71 -7.85
N ALA A 75 -1.02 10.97 -7.80
CA ALA A 75 -0.66 11.98 -8.80
C ALA A 75 0.85 12.33 -8.71
N PRO A 76 1.54 12.57 -9.84
CA PRO A 76 2.97 12.88 -9.82
C PRO A 76 3.36 14.12 -9.01
N ASP A 77 2.42 15.04 -8.84
CA ASP A 77 2.51 16.32 -8.13
C ASP A 77 1.80 16.30 -6.78
N ALA A 78 1.35 15.13 -6.32
CA ALA A 78 0.70 15.00 -5.03
C ALA A 78 1.65 15.45 -3.90
N PRO A 79 1.24 16.37 -3.02
CA PRO A 79 2.06 16.80 -1.89
C PRO A 79 2.25 15.61 -0.94
N ARG A 80 3.51 15.22 -0.74
CA ARG A 80 3.89 14.04 0.04
C ARG A 80 3.38 14.11 1.48
N GLU A 81 3.34 15.31 2.06
CA GLU A 81 2.88 15.56 3.41
C GLU A 81 1.39 15.20 3.59
N LEU A 82 0.55 15.52 2.61
CA LEU A 82 -0.89 15.19 2.67
C LEU A 82 -1.09 13.68 2.55
N THR A 83 -0.39 13.03 1.62
CA THR A 83 -0.44 11.57 1.46
C THR A 83 0.02 10.87 2.73
N SER A 84 1.13 11.32 3.33
CA SER A 84 1.65 10.74 4.58
C SER A 84 0.67 10.90 5.73
N ARG A 85 0.08 12.10 5.91
CA ARG A 85 -0.89 12.34 6.99
C ARG A 85 -2.14 11.50 6.84
N TRP A 86 -2.65 11.37 5.63
CA TRP A 86 -3.83 10.55 5.35
C TRP A 86 -3.56 9.08 5.65
N VAL A 87 -2.43 8.52 5.19
CA VAL A 87 -2.06 7.14 5.50
C VAL A 87 -1.95 6.92 7.01
N SER A 88 -1.31 7.84 7.75
CA SER A 88 -1.23 7.75 9.21
C SER A 88 -2.60 7.74 9.89
N GLN A 89 -3.49 8.66 9.52
CA GLN A 89 -4.85 8.73 10.07
C GLN A 89 -5.67 7.48 9.74
N LEU A 90 -5.52 6.95 8.53
CA LEU A 90 -6.18 5.71 8.12
C LEU A 90 -5.70 4.53 8.96
N VAL A 91 -4.38 4.40 9.16
CA VAL A 91 -3.80 3.36 10.01
C VAL A 91 -4.34 3.48 11.43
N ASP A 92 -4.27 4.66 12.06
CA ASP A 92 -4.79 4.88 13.43
C ASP A 92 -6.27 4.47 13.55
N THR A 93 -7.10 4.90 12.58
CA THR A 93 -8.54 4.56 12.53
C THR A 93 -8.77 3.05 12.44
N ARG A 94 -7.94 2.34 11.67
CA ARG A 94 -8.06 0.89 11.49
C ARG A 94 -7.48 0.11 12.66
N GLU A 95 -6.43 0.59 13.32
CA GLU A 95 -5.94 0.01 14.58
C GLU A 95 -7.02 0.01 15.67
N GLU A 96 -7.74 1.13 15.83
CA GLU A 96 -8.87 1.22 16.76
C GLU A 96 -9.97 0.22 16.40
N ALA A 97 -10.30 0.10 15.11
CA ALA A 97 -11.30 -0.86 14.63
C ALA A 97 -10.87 -2.32 14.85
N VAL A 98 -9.57 -2.62 14.75
CA VAL A 98 -9.03 -3.95 15.06
C VAL A 98 -9.14 -4.23 16.56
N LEU A 99 -8.75 -3.31 17.43
CA LEU A 99 -8.85 -3.51 18.88
C LEU A 99 -10.30 -3.67 19.34
N ALA A 100 -11.24 -2.95 18.73
CA ALA A 100 -12.66 -3.15 18.99
C ALA A 100 -13.16 -4.56 18.67
N ARG A 101 -12.50 -5.27 17.73
CA ARG A 101 -12.79 -6.69 17.40
C ARG A 101 -12.08 -7.68 18.32
N HIS A 102 -11.11 -7.22 19.11
CA HIS A 102 -10.30 -8.02 20.02
C HIS A 102 -10.29 -7.40 21.43
N PRO A 103 -11.44 -7.36 22.14
CA PRO A 103 -11.55 -6.71 23.46
C PRO A 103 -10.75 -7.43 24.56
N ASP A 104 -10.39 -8.68 24.33
CA ASP A 104 -9.54 -9.52 25.16
C ASP A 104 -8.05 -9.38 24.83
N ALA A 105 -7.69 -8.57 23.83
CA ALA A 105 -6.29 -8.31 23.51
C ALA A 105 -5.59 -7.65 24.70
N VAL A 106 -4.43 -8.21 25.05
CA VAL A 106 -3.56 -7.70 26.10
C VAL A 106 -2.19 -7.36 25.55
N CYS A 107 -1.55 -6.35 26.13
CA CYS A 107 -0.16 -6.05 25.86
C CYS A 107 0.69 -7.24 26.30
N LEU A 108 1.50 -7.80 25.40
CA LEU A 108 2.28 -9.01 25.74
C LEU A 108 3.47 -8.73 26.69
N TYR A 109 3.73 -7.46 27.01
CA TYR A 109 4.73 -7.07 28.01
C TYR A 109 4.14 -6.94 29.42
N CYS A 110 3.07 -6.15 29.55
CA CYS A 110 2.51 -5.80 30.86
C CYS A 110 1.18 -6.50 31.17
N TYR A 111 0.66 -7.29 30.23
CA TYR A 111 -0.60 -8.04 30.31
C TYR A 111 -1.85 -7.19 30.61
N LYS A 112 -1.73 -5.87 30.52
CA LYS A 112 -2.86 -4.94 30.60
C LYS A 112 -3.66 -4.96 29.29
N PRO A 113 -4.95 -4.59 29.33
CA PRO A 113 -5.77 -4.47 28.13
C PRO A 113 -5.08 -3.60 27.07
N ALA A 114 -5.07 -4.06 25.82
CA ALA A 114 -4.48 -3.34 24.71
C ALA A 114 -5.36 -2.14 24.34
N ILE A 115 -4.73 -0.96 24.23
CA ILE A 115 -5.39 0.29 23.87
C ILE A 115 -4.94 0.84 22.51
N LYS A 116 -3.80 0.36 22.00
CA LYS A 116 -3.25 0.68 20.68
C LYS A 116 -2.37 -0.48 20.19
N LEU A 117 -2.31 -0.70 18.88
CA LEU A 117 -1.31 -1.56 18.25
C LEU A 117 -0.12 -0.64 17.88
N GLN A 118 1.08 -0.91 18.37
CA GLN A 118 2.27 -0.15 17.95
C GLN A 118 3.19 -1.08 17.20
N THR A 119 3.37 -0.81 15.91
CA THR A 119 3.82 -1.82 14.95
C THR A 119 4.67 -1.24 13.84
N THR A 120 5.57 -2.06 13.32
CA THR A 120 6.31 -1.72 12.11
C THR A 120 5.37 -1.78 10.91
N LEU A 121 5.21 -0.64 10.25
CA LEU A 121 4.51 -0.53 8.97
C LEU A 121 5.43 -1.04 7.85
N SER A 122 5.01 -2.08 7.15
CA SER A 122 5.66 -2.54 5.91
C SER A 122 4.70 -2.37 4.74
N ALA A 123 5.16 -1.76 3.65
CA ALA A 123 4.33 -1.51 2.48
C ALA A 123 4.88 -2.21 1.24
N ILE A 124 4.05 -3.02 0.59
CA ILE A 124 4.33 -3.67 -0.69
C ILE A 124 3.51 -2.96 -1.76
N LEU A 125 4.12 -1.94 -2.37
CA LEU A 125 3.47 -1.12 -3.40
C LEU A 125 3.48 -1.76 -4.79
N THR A 126 4.16 -2.90 -4.96
CA THR A 126 4.28 -3.62 -6.24
C THR A 126 3.16 -4.62 -6.47
N SER A 127 2.37 -4.97 -5.45
CA SER A 127 1.20 -5.84 -5.57
C SER A 127 -0.02 -5.09 -6.09
N SER A 128 -1.00 -5.81 -6.64
CA SER A 128 -2.30 -5.26 -7.05
C SER A 128 -3.40 -6.08 -6.38
N PRO A 129 -4.07 -5.57 -5.34
CA PRO A 129 -3.89 -4.24 -4.73
C PRO A 129 -2.55 -4.04 -4.01
N PRO A 130 -2.04 -2.80 -3.88
CA PRO A 130 -0.95 -2.49 -2.95
C PRO A 130 -1.33 -2.89 -1.53
N MET A 131 -0.38 -3.44 -0.80
CA MET A 131 -0.59 -3.99 0.53
C MET A 131 0.22 -3.21 1.57
N VAL A 132 -0.39 -2.90 2.70
CA VAL A 132 0.27 -2.39 3.90
C VAL A 132 0.08 -3.41 5.01
N THR A 133 1.17 -4.04 5.41
CA THR A 133 1.20 -5.01 6.50
C THR A 133 1.61 -4.30 7.78
N ILE A 134 0.85 -4.57 8.84
CA ILE A 134 0.95 -3.91 10.13
C ILE A 134 1.12 -5.02 11.17
N ASP A 135 2.36 -5.25 11.54
CA ASP A 135 2.74 -6.35 12.42
C ASP A 135 2.88 -5.89 13.87
N GLY A 136 1.92 -6.34 14.69
CA GLY A 136 1.86 -6.28 16.16
C GLY A 136 3.11 -6.76 16.88
N GLY A 137 4.19 -5.99 16.95
CA GLY A 137 5.49 -6.44 17.47
C GLY A 137 5.73 -6.24 18.97
N ILE A 138 6.01 -7.34 19.67
CA ILE A 138 6.56 -7.42 21.04
C ILE A 138 8.03 -7.84 20.90
N GLN A 139 8.96 -7.06 21.42
CA GLN A 139 10.37 -7.40 21.54
C GLN A 139 10.72 -7.97 22.91
N ASP A 140 11.70 -8.86 22.92
CA ASP A 140 12.30 -9.52 24.08
C ASP A 140 13.71 -8.95 24.30
N PRO A 141 14.12 -8.56 25.52
CA PRO A 141 15.48 -8.08 25.80
C PRO A 141 16.58 -9.16 25.70
N ALA A 142 16.26 -10.44 25.46
CA ALA A 142 17.25 -11.54 25.47
C ALA A 142 18.01 -11.79 24.15
N PHE A 143 17.69 -11.12 23.03
CA PHE A 143 18.34 -11.39 21.73
C PHE A 143 18.71 -10.11 20.95
N PRO A 144 20.01 -9.80 20.75
CA PRO A 144 20.45 -8.66 19.94
C PRO A 144 20.58 -9.11 18.47
N GLY A 145 19.47 -9.04 17.72
CA GLY A 145 19.42 -9.36 16.29
C GLY A 145 18.66 -8.30 15.50
N ASN A 146 19.41 -7.37 14.90
CA ASN A 146 19.05 -6.28 13.98
C ASN A 146 17.58 -5.78 13.87
N ARG A 147 17.39 -4.62 14.52
CA ARG A 147 16.66 -3.40 14.08
C ARG A 147 15.27 -3.59 13.47
N SER A 148 14.25 -3.22 14.24
CA SER A 148 13.60 -1.90 14.10
C SER A 148 12.47 -1.72 15.12
N ASP A 149 12.78 -1.45 16.39
CA ASP A 149 11.73 -1.05 17.34
C ASP A 149 12.26 0.03 18.28
N VAL A 150 11.58 1.17 18.29
CA VAL A 150 11.83 2.30 19.20
C VAL A 150 10.52 2.52 19.95
N TYR A 151 10.58 2.50 21.27
CA TYR A 151 9.48 2.95 22.14
C TYR A 151 10.00 4.03 23.08
N THR A 152 9.20 5.08 23.28
CA THR A 152 9.34 5.99 24.41
C THR A 152 8.14 5.76 25.33
N VAL A 153 8.47 5.44 26.58
CA VAL A 153 7.56 5.27 27.72
C VAL A 153 7.14 6.67 28.20
N ASN A 154 6.06 6.77 28.99
CA ASN A 154 6.02 7.82 30.01
C ASN A 154 7.06 7.52 31.09
#